data_AF-A0A5B6VIF8-F1
#
_entry.id   AF-A0A5B6VIF8-F1
#
_cell.length_a   1.000
_cell.length_b   1.000
_cell.length_c   1.000
_cell.angle_alpha   90.00
_cell.angle_beta   90.00
_cell.angle_gamma   90.00
#
_symmetry.space_group_name_H-M   'P 1'
#
loop_
_entity.id
_entity.type
_entity.pdbx_description
1 polymer ?
#
loop_
_entity_poly.entity_id
_entity_poly.type
_entity_poly.pdbx_seq_one_letter_code
_entity_poly.pdbx_strand_id
1 'polypeptide(L)' 'MRGGLHFHLWLSVRCIATEGRALFNFKKGLTVVANRLVSWTSEEEECCNWIGVGCNNSTGYVVKLDLDGMFTTGEIE' A
#
# COMPACT_ATOMS: atom_id res chain seq x y z
N MET A 1 8.62 39.78 8.17
CA MET A 1 9.61 39.04 7.36
C MET A 1 9.91 37.71 8.04
N ARG A 2 9.90 36.61 7.25
CA ARG A 2 10.12 35.18 7.62
C ARG A 2 9.02 34.61 8.54
N GLY A 3 8.12 33.69 8.15
CA GLY A 3 8.12 32.68 7.08
C GLY A 3 8.00 31.30 7.74
N GLY A 4 6.88 30.59 7.54
CA GLY A 4 6.69 29.23 8.06
C GLY A 4 5.26 28.74 7.87
N LEU A 5 5.04 27.96 6.82
CA LEU A 5 3.75 27.41 6.41
C LEU A 5 3.18 26.50 7.50
N HIS A 6 2.08 26.92 8.11
CA HIS A 6 1.17 26.02 8.80
C HIS A 6 0.45 25.19 7.73
N PHE A 7 1.09 24.10 7.27
CA PHE A 7 0.50 23.09 6.40
C PHE A 7 -0.61 22.39 7.17
N HIS A 8 -1.83 22.93 7.14
CA HIS A 8 -2.99 22.22 7.66
C HIS A 8 -3.36 21.07 6.70
N LEU A 9 -2.95 19.86 7.09
CA LEU A 9 -3.72 18.60 7.07
C LEU A 9 -4.44 18.18 5.78
N TRP A 10 -3.68 17.67 4.81
CA TRP A 10 -4.09 16.47 4.07
C TRP A 10 -2.84 15.65 3.72
N LEU A 11 -2.17 15.11 4.75
CA LEU A 11 -1.18 14.06 4.54
C LEU A 11 -1.98 12.78 4.31
N SER A 12 -2.41 12.59 3.07
CA SER A 12 -2.84 11.28 2.61
C SER A 12 -1.72 10.30 3.02
N VAL A 13 -2.04 9.36 3.91
CA VAL A 13 -1.03 8.51 4.57
C VAL A 13 -0.36 7.71 3.46
N ARG A 14 0.84 8.13 3.09
CA ARG A 14 1.65 7.41 2.11
C ARG A 14 2.34 6.29 2.85
N CYS A 15 2.31 5.09 2.29
CA CYS A 15 3.19 4.06 2.79
C CYS A 15 4.64 4.38 2.45
N ILE A 16 5.58 3.78 3.17
CA ILE A 16 6.99 3.93 2.89
C ILE A 16 7.26 3.34 1.50
N ALA A 17 8.01 4.07 0.67
CA ALA A 17 8.24 3.68 -0.74
C ALA A 17 8.80 2.24 -0.89
N THR A 18 9.66 1.82 0.05
CA THR A 18 10.20 0.46 0.07
C THR A 18 9.13 -0.60 0.35
N GLU A 19 8.16 -0.31 1.20
CA GLU A 19 7.03 -1.20 1.50
C GLU A 19 6.07 -1.26 0.29
N GLY A 20 5.76 -0.12 -0.33
CA GLY A 20 4.96 -0.07 -1.55
C GLY A 20 5.57 -0.90 -2.68
N ARG A 21 6.89 -0.79 -2.90
CA ARG A 21 7.60 -1.61 -3.90
C ARG A 21 7.62 -3.09 -3.53
N ALA A 22 7.82 -3.43 -2.26
CA ALA A 22 7.79 -4.82 -1.80
C ALA A 22 6.41 -5.46 -2.04
N LEU A 23 5.33 -4.75 -1.69
CA LEU A 23 3.96 -5.19 -1.92
C LEU A 23 3.63 -5.30 -3.42
N PHE A 24 4.08 -4.35 -4.24
CA PHE A 24 3.87 -4.43 -5.68
C PHE A 24 4.59 -5.64 -6.31
N ASN A 25 5.80 -5.94 -5.86
CA ASN A 25 6.52 -7.15 -6.29
C ASN A 25 5.85 -8.44 -5.79
N PHE A 26 5.38 -8.44 -4.53
CA PHE A 26 4.59 -9.54 -3.98
C PHE A 26 3.38 -9.86 -4.86
N LYS A 27 2.64 -8.83 -5.32
CA LYS A 27 1.54 -9.01 -6.28
C LYS A 27 1.98 -9.68 -7.59
N LYS A 28 3.15 -9.35 -8.14
CA LYS A 28 3.66 -9.96 -9.39
C LYS A 28 3.89 -11.47 -9.24
N GLY A 29 4.23 -11.94 -8.04
CA GLY A 29 4.40 -13.36 -7.72
C GLY A 29 3.08 -14.14 -7.55
N LEU A 30 1.95 -13.44 -7.50
CA LEU A 30 0.62 -14.05 -7.34
C LEU A 30 -0.12 -14.08 -8.68
N THR A 31 -0.62 -15.27 -9.06
CA THR A 31 -1.65 -15.37 -10.09
C THR A 31 -3.00 -15.12 -9.42
N VAL A 32 -3.55 -13.92 -9.64
CA VAL A 32 -4.75 -13.44 -8.94
C VAL A 32 -5.99 -13.81 -9.73
N VAL A 33 -6.83 -14.70 -9.18
CA VAL A 33 -8.07 -15.14 -9.82
C VAL A 33 -9.28 -14.29 -9.34
N ALA A 34 -9.11 -13.50 -8.28
CA ALA A 34 -10.13 -12.63 -7.69
C ALA A 34 -9.67 -11.16 -7.57
N ASN A 35 -10.47 -10.25 -8.14
CA ASN A 35 -10.18 -8.83 -8.46
C ASN A 35 -9.79 -7.87 -7.29
N ARG A 36 -9.39 -8.33 -6.10
CA ARG A 36 -9.06 -7.42 -4.97
C ARG A 36 -7.68 -6.77 -5.08
N LEU A 37 -6.70 -7.38 -5.75
CA LEU A 37 -5.40 -6.73 -6.00
C LEU A 37 -5.40 -5.76 -7.19
N VAL A 38 -6.58 -5.49 -7.79
CA VAL A 38 -6.71 -4.50 -8.88
C VAL A 38 -6.30 -3.10 -8.40
N SER A 39 -6.54 -2.76 -7.13
CA SER A 39 -6.16 -1.45 -6.57
C SER A 39 -4.65 -1.25 -6.41
N TRP A 40 -3.84 -2.31 -6.54
CA TRP A 40 -2.39 -2.24 -6.37
C TRP A 40 -1.76 -1.85 -7.72
N THR A 41 -1.92 -0.58 -8.09
CA THR A 41 -1.75 -0.09 -9.47
C THR A 41 -0.35 0.42 -9.79
N SER A 42 0.44 0.85 -8.81
CA SER A 42 1.79 1.35 -9.07
C SER A 42 2.74 1.18 -7.90
N GLU A 43 4.04 1.26 -8.13
CA GLU A 43 5.06 1.25 -7.07
C GLU A 43 5.17 2.62 -6.36
N GLU A 44 4.49 3.64 -6.89
CA GLU A 44 4.64 5.05 -6.52
C GLU A 44 3.37 5.63 -5.86
N GLU A 45 2.25 4.90 -5.92
CA GLU A 45 1.00 5.26 -5.24
C GLU A 45 1.02 4.92 -3.75
N GLU A 46 0.13 5.60 -3.02
CA GLU A 46 -0.03 5.45 -1.58
C GLU A 46 -0.62 4.07 -1.26
N CYS A 47 0.24 3.06 -1.05
CA CYS A 47 -0.23 1.69 -0.85
C CYS A 47 -1.12 1.50 0.38
N CYS A 48 -1.16 2.46 1.31
CA CYS A 48 -2.15 2.51 2.38
C CYS A 48 -3.61 2.66 1.89
N ASN A 49 -3.81 3.08 0.65
CA ASN A 49 -5.13 3.15 0.01
C ASN A 49 -5.47 1.86 -0.75
N TRP A 50 -4.56 0.89 -0.82
CA TRP A 50 -4.85 -0.37 -1.49
C TRP A 50 -5.77 -1.24 -0.65
N ILE A 51 -6.71 -1.91 -1.33
CA ILE A 51 -7.61 -2.86 -0.70
C ILE A 51 -6.76 -3.96 -0.03
N GLY A 52 -7.06 -4.21 1.25
CA GLY A 52 -6.37 -5.20 2.06
C GLY A 52 -5.09 -4.71 2.73
N VAL A 53 -4.62 -3.49 2.44
CA VAL A 53 -3.45 -2.91 3.13
C VAL A 53 -3.93 -2.03 4.28
N GLY A 54 -3.38 -2.27 5.47
CA GLY A 54 -3.59 -1.42 6.65
C GLY A 54 -2.28 -0.77 7.06
N CYS A 55 -2.29 0.56 7.17
CA CYS A 55 -1.14 1.34 7.62
C CYS A 55 -1.34 1.94 9.01
N ASN A 56 -0.22 2.22 9.68
CA ASN A 56 -0.21 3.13 10.81
C ASN A 56 -0.36 4.57 10.30
N ASN A 57 -1.45 5.24 10.68
CA ASN A 57 -1.78 6.57 10.17
C ASN A 57 -0.82 7.69 10.61
N SER A 58 -0.01 7.46 11.65
CA SER A 58 0.97 8.43 12.14
C SER A 58 2.35 8.25 11.50
N THR A 59 2.73 7.01 11.20
CA THR A 59 4.08 6.68 10.74
C THR A 59 4.14 6.24 9.27
N GLY A 60 3.01 5.88 8.66
CA GLY A 60 2.91 5.40 7.29
C GLY A 60 3.32 3.94 7.10
N TYR A 61 3.78 3.24 8.13
CA TYR A 61 4.20 1.84 8.00
C TYR A 61 3.01 0.92 7.73
N VAL A 62 3.17 -0.02 6.81
CA VAL A 62 2.23 -1.12 6.62
C VAL A 62 2.28 -2.03 7.84
N VAL A 63 1.14 -2.20 8.50
CA VAL A 63 0.99 -3.04 9.71
C VAL A 63 0.05 -4.22 9.50
N LYS A 64 -0.70 -4.23 8.40
CA LYS A 64 -1.61 -5.31 8.05
C LYS A 64 -1.63 -5.54 6.55
N LEU A 65 -1.64 -6.82 6.17
CA LEU A 65 -1.97 -7.28 4.83
C LEU A 65 -3.09 -8.33 4.94
N ASP A 66 -4.23 -8.05 4.32
CA ASP A 66 -5.43 -8.88 4.31
C ASP A 66 -5.66 -9.46 2.91
N LEU A 67 -5.43 -10.77 2.78
CA LEU A 67 -5.58 -11.53 1.54
C LEU A 67 -6.78 -12.49 1.61
N ASP A 68 -7.59 -12.45 2.66
CA ASP A 68 -8.68 -13.41 2.85
C ASP A 68 -9.78 -13.25 1.78
N GLY A 69 -10.35 -14.38 1.40
CA GLY A 69 -11.30 -14.46 0.28
C GLY A 69 -10.69 -14.15 -1.10
N MET A 70 -9.37 -14.06 -1.21
CA MET A 70 -8.68 -14.01 -2.50
C MET A 70 -8.34 -15.43 -2.95
N PHE A 71 -8.90 -15.87 -4.07
CA PHE A 71 -8.36 -17.02 -4.80
C PHE A 71 -7.09 -16.55 -5.50
N THR A 72 -5.94 -16.80 -4.89
CA THR A 72 -4.64 -16.61 -5.53
C THR A 72 -3.88 -17.93 -5.54
N THR A 73 -3.13 -18.18 -6.61
CA THR A 73 -2.15 -19.27 -6.68
C THR A 73 -0.79 -18.64 -6.97
N GLY A 74 0.21 -18.94 -6.16
CA GLY A 74 1.56 -18.36 -6.30
C GLY A 74 2.51 -18.84 -5.21
N GLU A 75 3.79 -18.57 -5.41
CA GLU A 75 4.87 -18.86 -4.46
C GLU A 75 5.32 -17.54 -3.82
N ILE A 76 5.56 -17.57 -2.51
CA ILE A 76 6.13 -16.44 -1.78
C ILE A 76 7.65 -16.69 -1.76
N GLU A 77 8.41 -15.93 -2.53
CA GLU A 77 9.88 -15.85 -2.39
C GLU A 77 10.30 -14.86 -1.31
#